data_AF-A0A350F3C7-F1
#
_entry.id   AF-A0A350F3C7-F1
#
_cell.length_a   1.000
_cell.length_b   1.000
_cell.length_c   1.000
_cell.angle_alpha   90.00
_cell.angle_beta   90.00
_cell.angle_gamma   90.00
#
_symmetry.space_group_name_H-M   'P 1'
#
loop_
_entity.id
_entity.type
_entity.pdbx_description
1 polymer ?
#
loop_
_entity_poly.entity_id
_entity_poly.type
_entity_poly.pdbx_seq_one_letter_code
_entity_poly.pdbx_strand_id
1 'polypeptide(L)' 'EGPITVNGTIYGPPKILPNMPGVGTLSDREIAGIVAYIRREMAGRTGMIGADDVTVVRNLHADRQEPWAVSDLIEQPQP' A
#
# COMPACT_ATOMS: atom_id res chain seq x y z
N GLU A 1 -8.48 -8.70 -1.77
CA GLU A 1 -8.80 -8.85 -0.33
C GLU A 1 -8.15 -10.09 0.25
N GLY A 2 -7.90 -10.09 1.57
CA GLY A 2 -7.29 -11.18 2.31
C GLY A 2 -8.25 -12.34 2.62
N PRO A 3 -7.80 -13.37 3.35
CA PRO A 3 -6.68 -13.31 4.29
C PRO A 3 -5.29 -13.36 3.62
N ILE A 4 -4.43 -12.40 3.94
CA ILE A 4 -3.00 -12.42 3.59
C ILE A 4 -2.18 -12.93 4.77
N THR A 5 -1.21 -13.81 4.52
CA THR A 5 -0.27 -14.26 5.55
C THR A 5 1.02 -13.46 5.44
N VAL A 6 1.35 -12.70 6.48
CA VAL A 6 2.60 -11.91 6.58
C VAL A 6 3.37 -12.42 7.79
N ASN A 7 4.57 -12.98 7.56
CA ASN A 7 5.42 -13.53 8.62
C ASN A 7 4.69 -14.49 9.59
N GLY A 8 3.88 -15.40 9.04
CA GLY A 8 3.09 -16.36 9.82
C GLY A 8 1.83 -15.79 10.49
N THR A 9 1.58 -14.47 10.39
CA THR A 9 0.36 -13.83 10.91
C THR A 9 -0.66 -13.66 9.79
N ILE A 10 -1.89 -14.12 10.02
CA ILE A 10 -2.99 -14.01 9.06
C ILE A 10 -3.73 -12.68 9.29
N TYR A 11 -3.69 -11.82 8.28
CA TYR A 11 -4.43 -10.57 8.22
C TYR A 11 -5.65 -10.74 7.30
N GLY A 12 -6.83 -10.89 7.92
CA GLY A 12 -8.11 -10.96 7.22
C GLY A 12 -8.80 -9.59 7.09
N PRO A 13 -9.84 -9.50 6.26
CA PRO A 13 -10.70 -8.31 6.24
C PRO A 13 -11.28 -8.03 7.64
N PRO A 14 -11.38 -6.75 8.05
CA PRO A 14 -11.90 -6.38 9.36
C PRO A 14 -13.34 -6.89 9.53
N LYS A 15 -13.62 -7.58 10.64
CA LYS A 15 -14.96 -8.15 10.91
C LYS A 15 -16.03 -7.11 11.22
N ILE A 16 -15.62 -5.89 11.62
CA ILE A 16 -16.52 -4.87 12.20
C ILE A 16 -16.39 -3.51 11.50
N LEU A 17 -15.22 -3.18 10.92
CA LEU A 17 -15.00 -1.89 10.27
C LEU A 17 -15.08 -2.04 8.75
N PRO A 18 -15.56 -1.01 8.03
CA PRO A 18 -15.48 -1.00 6.57
C PRO A 18 -14.02 -1.00 6.12
N ASN A 19 -13.78 -1.55 4.93
CA ASN A 19 -12.48 -1.47 4.29
C ASN A 19 -12.04 -0.01 4.11
N MET A 20 -10.75 0.25 4.27
CA MET A 20 -10.19 1.59 4.10
C MET A 20 -10.44 2.06 2.65
N PRO A 21 -11.11 3.21 2.44
CA PRO A 21 -11.32 3.73 1.10
C PRO A 21 -10.00 4.23 0.49
N GLY A 22 -9.92 4.22 -0.83
CA GLY A 22 -8.80 4.84 -1.55
C GLY A 22 -8.75 6.36 -1.29
N VAL A 23 -7.55 6.88 -1.01
CA VAL A 23 -7.31 8.30 -0.73
C VAL A 23 -6.96 9.10 -2.01
N GLY A 24 -7.75 8.91 -3.07
CA GLY A 24 -7.46 9.43 -4.42
C GLY A 24 -7.42 10.96 -4.56
N THR A 25 -7.91 11.71 -3.56
CA THR A 25 -7.89 13.18 -3.56
C THR A 25 -6.56 13.78 -3.13
N LEU A 26 -5.64 12.98 -2.57
CA LEU A 26 -4.33 13.43 -2.11
C LEU A 26 -3.34 13.53 -3.27
N SER A 27 -2.50 14.57 -3.24
CA SER A 27 -1.38 14.71 -4.18
C SER A 27 -0.31 13.64 -3.95
N ASP A 28 0.51 13.37 -4.97
CA ASP A 28 1.61 12.39 -4.86
C ASP A 28 2.59 12.75 -3.73
N ARG A 29 2.79 14.05 -3.49
CA ARG A 29 3.64 14.56 -2.40
C ARG A 29 3.05 14.26 -1.02
N GLU A 30 1.75 14.42 -0.85
CA GLU A 30 1.08 14.11 0.42
C GLU A 30 1.08 12.61 0.70
N ILE A 31 0.80 11.79 -0.32
CA ILE A 31 0.89 10.33 -0.20
C ILE A 31 2.31 9.91 0.14
N ALA A 32 3.33 10.43 -0.57
CA ALA A 32 4.73 10.13 -0.27
C ALA A 32 5.10 10.48 1.18
N GLY A 33 4.64 11.63 1.69
CA GLY A 33 4.85 12.03 3.08
C GLY A 33 4.20 11.08 4.09
N ILE A 34 2.94 10.69 3.87
CA ILE A 34 2.21 9.74 4.74
C ILE A 34 2.88 8.37 4.73
N VAL A 35 3.20 7.84 3.55
CA VAL A 35 3.84 6.52 3.43
C VAL A 35 5.25 6.54 4.01
N ALA A 36 6.02 7.61 3.81
CA ALA A 36 7.33 7.76 4.44
C ALA A 36 7.23 7.79 5.98
N TYR A 37 6.22 8.46 6.53
CA TYR A 37 5.95 8.45 7.97
C TYR A 37 5.63 7.03 8.47
N ILE A 38 4.66 6.34 7.86
CA ILE A 38 4.29 4.97 8.23
C ILE A 38 5.50 4.03 8.13
N ARG A 39 6.27 4.13 7.04
CA ARG A 39 7.48 3.33 6.82
C ARG A 39 8.53 3.56 7.91
N ARG A 40 8.72 4.81 8.34
CA ARG A 40 9.65 5.14 9.43
C ARG A 40 9.23 4.50 10.75
N GLU A 41 7.94 4.51 11.06
CA GLU A 41 7.41 3.95 12.31
C GLU A 41 7.35 2.42 12.30
N MET A 42 7.15 1.78 11.14
CA MET A 42 6.97 0.32 11.02
C MET A 42 8.23 -0.45 10.60
N ALA A 43 9.09 0.12 9.76
CA ALA A 43 10.19 -0.60 9.09
C ALA A 43 11.59 -0.01 9.38
N GLY A 44 11.70 0.95 10.31
CA GLY A 44 12.96 1.64 10.60
C GLY A 44 13.42 2.56 9.46
N ARG A 45 14.60 3.17 9.61
CA ARG A 45 15.17 4.18 8.68
C ARG A 45 15.60 3.59 7.33
N THR A 46 14.64 3.08 6.56
CA THR A 46 14.82 2.60 5.19
C THR A 46 14.65 3.75 4.18
N GLY A 47 15.05 3.55 2.93
CA GLY A 47 15.20 4.59 1.90
C GLY A 47 13.99 5.53 1.73
N MET A 48 14.27 6.76 1.28
CA MET A 48 13.27 7.81 1.11
C MET A 48 12.28 7.46 0.00
N ILE A 49 10.98 7.62 0.27
CA ILE A 49 9.92 7.54 -0.74
C ILE A 49 9.61 8.96 -1.21
N GLY A 50 9.77 9.20 -2.52
CA GLY A 50 9.49 10.47 -3.18
C GLY A 50 8.13 10.51 -3.87
N ALA A 51 7.74 11.70 -4.33
CA ALA A 51 6.52 11.88 -5.12
C ALA A 51 6.59 11.14 -6.48
N ASP A 52 7.79 11.01 -7.05
CA ASP A 52 8.00 10.30 -8.31
C ASP A 52 7.69 8.79 -8.16
N ASP A 53 8.07 8.19 -7.03
CA ASP A 53 7.75 6.79 -6.72
C ASP A 53 6.23 6.57 -6.69
N VAL A 54 5.49 7.49 -6.07
CA VAL A 54 4.02 7.43 -6.01
C VAL A 54 3.42 7.61 -7.39
N THR A 55 3.94 8.55 -8.19
CA THR A 55 3.47 8.83 -9.54
C THR A 55 3.60 7.60 -10.44
N VAL A 56 4.74 6.89 -10.36
CA VAL A 56 4.97 5.66 -11.12
C VAL A 56 3.92 4.60 -10.78
N VAL A 57 3.72 4.32 -9.49
CA VAL A 57 2.77 3.29 -9.03
C VAL A 57 1.33 3.69 -9.38
N ARG A 58 0.98 4.97 -9.20
CA ARG A 58 -0.35 5.52 -9.53
C ARG A 58 -0.67 5.35 -11.02
N ASN A 59 0.27 5.68 -11.90
CA ASN A 59 0.08 5.53 -13.34
C ASN A 59 0.03 4.06 -13.76
N LEU A 60 0.85 3.20 -13.15
CA LEU A 60 0.88 1.76 -13.45
C LEU A 60 -0.44 1.06 -13.11
N HIS A 61 -1.19 1.59 -12.13
CA HIS A 61 -2.43 0.98 -11.63
C HIS A 61 -3.64 1.90 -11.72
N ALA A 62 -3.64 2.88 -12.63
CA ALA A 62 -4.71 3.89 -12.74
C ALA A 62 -6.10 3.29 -13.00
N ASP A 63 -6.16 2.17 -13.72
CA ASP A 63 -7.41 1.50 -14.07
C ASP A 63 -7.91 0.53 -12.98
N ARG A 64 -7.13 0.33 -11.91
CA ARG A 64 -7.46 -0.64 -10.87
C ARG A 64 -8.56 -0.10 -9.95
N GLN A 65 -9.71 -0.78 -9.96
CA GLN A 65 -10.86 -0.47 -9.10
C GLN A 65 -10.94 -1.38 -7.86
N GLU A 66 -10.39 -2.58 -7.95
CA GLU A 66 -10.48 -3.59 -6.89
C GLU A 66 -9.25 -3.57 -5.97
N PRO A 67 -9.42 -3.82 -4.65
CA PRO A 67 -8.30 -4.00 -3.73
C PRO A 67 -7.33 -5.09 -4.18
N TRP A 68 -6.08 -5.03 -3.71
CA TRP A 68 -5.07 -6.06 -3.98
C TRP A 68 -5.50 -7.43 -3.44
N ALA A 69 -5.40 -8.47 -4.28
CA ALA A 69 -5.50 -9.87 -3.86
C ALA A 69 -4.13 -10.40 -3.44
N VAL A 70 -4.11 -11.52 -2.70
CA VAL A 70 -2.86 -12.14 -2.24
C VAL A 70 -2.00 -12.58 -3.42
N SER A 71 -2.61 -13.14 -4.47
CA SER A 71 -1.93 -13.51 -5.71
C SER A 71 -1.17 -12.34 -6.31
N ASP A 72 -1.83 -11.19 -6.41
CA ASP A 72 -1.30 -9.99 -7.06
C ASP A 72 -0.04 -9.48 -6.36
N LEU A 73 0.01 -9.61 -5.02
CA LEU A 73 1.13 -9.17 -4.19
C LEU A 73 2.33 -10.12 -4.23
N ILE A 74 2.07 -11.43 -4.38
CA ILE A 74 3.15 -12.43 -4.55
C ILE A 74 3.84 -12.24 -5.89
N GLU A 75 3.10 -11.82 -6.92
CA GLU A 75 3.65 -11.55 -8.25
C GLU A 75 4.47 -10.25 -8.32
N GLN A 76 4.28 -9.32 -7.38
CA GLN A 76 5.08 -8.10 -7.35
C GLN A 76 6.51 -8.38 -6.88
N PRO A 77 7.53 -7.78 -7.53
CA PRO A 77 8.90 -7.84 -7.03
C PRO A 77 8.96 -7.24 -5.62
N GLN A 78 9.42 -8.03 -4.66
CA GLN A 78 9.58 -7.56 -3.28
C GLN A 78 10.74 -6.55 -3.22
N PRO A 79 10.57 -5.41 -2.55
CA PRO A 79 11.62 -4.40 -2.40
C PRO A 79 12.78 -4.84 -1.51
#